data_AF-A0A7S2FDM8-F1
#
_entry.id   AF-A0A7S2FDM8-F1
#
_cell.length_a   1.000
_cell.length_b   1.000
_cell.length_c   1.000
_cell.angle_alpha   90.00
_cell.angle_beta   90.00
_cell.angle_gamma   90.00
#
_symmetry.space_group_name_H-M   'P 1'
#
loop_
_entity.id
_entity.type
_entity.pdbx_description
1 polymer ?
#
loop_
_entity_poly.entity_id
_entity_poly.type
_entity_poly.pdbx_seq_one_letter_code
_entity_poly.pdbx_strand_id
1 'polypeptide(L)'
;ERFRTESHHIGVSSNEWTHAPVLVELKEKAKTRGLWNLWFAKDLAKVAGLGPGYEGRGLSNFQYGSLCEIMGTANHMELAAEAMNCASPDTGNMETIARFGTQEQKERWLKPLLDGRIRSCFAMTEPGVASSDATNISASIVRDEAKGEYVINGRKWWITGAGSLHCKICIFMGRTAAAGAET
;
A
#
# COMPACT_ATOMS: atom_id res chain seq x y z
N GLU A 1 -14.43 2.83 -20.76
CA GLU A 1 -15.62 1.98 -20.87
C GLU A 1 -15.39 0.55 -20.38
N ARG A 2 -14.51 -0.25 -21.01
CA ARG A 2 -14.15 -1.62 -20.57
C ARG A 2 -13.89 -1.74 -19.06
N PHE A 3 -13.02 -0.89 -18.51
CA PHE A 3 -12.68 -0.91 -17.09
C PHE A 3 -13.91 -0.73 -16.19
N ARG A 4 -14.83 0.18 -16.53
CA ARG A 4 -16.04 0.41 -15.75
C ARG A 4 -16.92 -0.83 -15.74
N THR A 5 -17.19 -1.40 -16.92
CA THR A 5 -18.00 -2.61 -17.08
C THR A 5 -17.40 -3.78 -16.30
N GLU A 6 -16.13 -4.08 -16.54
CA GLU A 6 -15.44 -5.20 -15.90
C GLU A 6 -15.36 -5.01 -14.37
N SER A 7 -15.12 -3.79 -13.89
CA SER A 7 -15.05 -3.52 -12.44
C SER A 7 -16.41 -3.62 -11.75
N HIS A 8 -17.51 -3.26 -12.41
CA HIS A 8 -18.85 -3.41 -11.85
C HIS A 8 -19.26 -4.87 -11.62
N HIS A 9 -18.65 -5.82 -12.33
CA HIS A 9 -18.94 -7.24 -12.13
C HIS A 9 -18.14 -7.86 -10.97
N ILE A 10 -17.12 -7.15 -10.46
CA ILE A 10 -16.30 -7.62 -9.34
C ILE A 10 -17.10 -7.49 -8.04
N GLY A 11 -17.10 -8.54 -7.22
CA GLY A 11 -17.78 -8.52 -5.93
C GLY A 11 -19.31 -8.63 -5.99
N VAL A 12 -19.93 -8.67 -7.18
CA VAL A 12 -21.41 -8.75 -7.34
C VAL A 12 -21.91 -10.20 -7.31
N SER A 13 -21.17 -11.13 -7.92
CA SER A 13 -21.52 -12.56 -7.95
C SER A 13 -20.78 -13.39 -6.90
N SER A 14 -19.77 -12.81 -6.24
CA SER A 14 -18.99 -13.41 -5.17
C SER A 14 -18.60 -12.33 -4.16
N ASN A 15 -18.26 -12.71 -2.92
CA ASN A 15 -17.65 -11.76 -1.96
C ASN A 15 -16.17 -11.47 -2.27
N GLU A 16 -15.69 -11.78 -3.47
CA GLU A 16 -14.28 -11.70 -3.84
C GLU A 16 -14.01 -10.43 -4.66
N TRP A 17 -13.07 -9.61 -4.16
CA TRP A 17 -12.65 -8.38 -4.83
C TRP A 17 -11.30 -8.60 -5.52
N THR A 18 -11.34 -8.83 -6.83
CA THR A 18 -10.17 -9.05 -7.69
C THR A 18 -9.86 -7.83 -8.55
N HIS A 19 -8.85 -7.91 -9.41
CA HIS A 19 -8.61 -6.90 -10.45
C HIS A 19 -9.48 -7.16 -11.69
N ALA A 20 -9.96 -6.08 -12.31
CA ALA A 20 -10.58 -6.15 -13.63
C ALA A 20 -9.57 -6.71 -14.66
N PRO A 21 -9.96 -7.61 -15.58
CA PRO A 21 -9.06 -8.16 -16.60
C PRO A 21 -8.29 -7.11 -17.40
N VAL A 22 -8.93 -6.01 -17.79
CA VAL A 22 -8.30 -4.89 -18.50
C VAL A 22 -7.22 -4.21 -17.67
N LEU A 23 -7.38 -4.16 -16.35
CA LEU A 23 -6.35 -3.62 -15.47
C LEU A 23 -5.10 -4.52 -15.48
N VAL A 24 -5.28 -5.85 -15.46
CA VAL A 24 -4.16 -6.80 -15.58
C VAL A 24 -3.45 -6.64 -16.92
N GLU A 25 -4.20 -6.51 -18.02
CA GLU A 25 -3.66 -6.24 -19.36
C GLU A 25 -2.82 -4.95 -19.39
N LEU A 26 -3.33 -3.88 -18.76
CA LEU A 26 -2.65 -2.59 -18.69
C LEU A 26 -1.39 -2.64 -17.82
N LYS A 27 -1.40 -3.39 -16.71
CA LYS A 27 -0.22 -3.61 -15.87
C LYS A 27 0.92 -4.25 -16.66
N GLU A 28 0.64 -5.26 -17.47
CA GLU A 28 1.66 -5.91 -18.31
C GLU A 28 2.16 -4.98 -19.43
N LYS A 29 1.27 -4.20 -20.06
CA LYS A 29 1.67 -3.15 -21.02
C LYS A 29 2.53 -2.06 -20.38
N ALA A 30 2.24 -1.67 -19.15
CA ALA A 30 3.04 -0.70 -18.42
C ALA A 30 4.43 -1.23 -18.09
N LYS A 31 4.53 -2.47 -17.58
CA LYS A 31 5.80 -3.16 -17.30
C LYS A 31 6.69 -3.26 -18.55
N THR A 32 6.14 -3.75 -19.66
CA THR A 32 6.87 -3.87 -20.94
C THR A 32 7.39 -2.54 -21.48
N ARG A 33 6.71 -1.43 -21.17
CA ARG A 33 7.11 -0.07 -21.55
C ARG A 33 8.00 0.63 -20.51
N GLY A 34 8.34 -0.04 -19.41
CA GLY A 34 9.10 0.56 -18.31
C GLY A 34 8.32 1.59 -17.48
N LEU A 35 6.99 1.66 -17.65
CA LEU A 35 6.10 2.59 -16.95
C LEU A 35 5.61 1.99 -15.63
N TRP A 36 6.55 1.55 -14.78
CA TRP A 36 6.24 0.79 -13.56
C TRP A 36 7.04 1.29 -12.36
N ASN A 37 6.39 1.47 -11.21
CA ASN A 37 6.99 2.03 -9.98
C ASN A 37 7.59 3.43 -10.21
N LEU A 38 6.89 4.30 -10.95
CA LEU A 38 7.41 5.62 -11.34
C LEU A 38 7.74 6.54 -10.15
N TRP A 39 7.07 6.31 -9.02
CA TRP A 39 7.28 7.01 -7.75
C TRP A 39 8.56 6.58 -7.00
N PHE A 40 9.09 5.39 -7.29
CA PHE A 40 10.14 4.77 -6.49
C PHE A 40 11.51 5.34 -6.87
N ALA A 41 11.91 6.45 -6.25
CA ALA A 41 13.13 7.17 -6.60
C ALA A 41 14.42 6.40 -6.27
N LYS A 42 15.53 6.72 -6.96
CA LYS A 42 16.84 6.06 -6.79
C LYS A 42 17.42 6.16 -5.38
N ASP A 43 17.18 7.27 -4.69
CA ASP A 43 17.60 7.47 -3.30
C ASP A 43 16.80 6.59 -2.34
N LEU A 44 15.48 6.51 -2.52
CA LEU A 44 14.64 5.60 -1.76
C LEU A 44 14.99 4.13 -2.02
N ALA A 45 15.29 3.76 -3.27
CA ALA A 45 15.77 2.44 -3.63
C ALA A 45 17.08 2.06 -2.93
N LYS A 46 18.01 3.01 -2.79
CA LYS A 46 19.24 2.81 -2.00
C LYS A 46 18.94 2.57 -0.53
N VAL A 47 18.00 3.31 0.06
CA VAL A 47 17.54 3.10 1.45
C VAL A 47 16.85 1.73 1.60
N ALA A 48 16.08 1.32 0.60
CA ALA A 48 15.44 0.02 0.58
C ALA A 48 16.47 -1.12 0.60
N GLY A 49 17.54 -1.00 -0.18
CA GLY A 49 18.66 -1.96 -0.16
C GLY A 49 18.30 -3.35 -0.69
N LEU A 50 17.40 -3.43 -1.67
CA LEU A 50 16.86 -4.70 -2.20
C LEU A 50 17.77 -5.42 -3.20
N GLY A 51 18.86 -4.77 -3.63
CA GLY A 51 19.80 -5.30 -4.62
C GLY A 51 19.35 -5.09 -6.08
N PRO A 52 19.97 -5.83 -7.02
CA PRO A 52 19.69 -5.69 -8.45
C PRO A 52 18.23 -5.93 -8.82
N GLY A 53 17.70 -5.15 -9.76
CA GLY A 53 16.32 -5.19 -10.23
C GLY A 53 15.35 -4.25 -9.48
N TYR A 54 15.83 -3.57 -8.43
CA TYR A 54 15.04 -2.64 -7.62
C TYR A 54 15.74 -1.28 -7.44
N GLU A 55 16.44 -0.80 -8.47
CA GLU A 55 17.26 0.43 -8.42
C GLU A 55 16.44 1.73 -8.38
N GLY A 56 15.12 1.64 -8.47
CA GLY A 56 14.24 2.80 -8.57
C GLY A 56 14.29 3.50 -9.93
N ARG A 57 13.28 4.32 -10.16
CA ARG A 57 13.21 5.21 -11.32
C ARG A 57 13.99 6.47 -11.01
N GLY A 58 14.78 6.95 -11.97
CA GLY A 58 15.61 8.15 -11.82
C GLY A 58 14.84 9.47 -11.86
N LEU A 59 13.56 9.47 -11.48
CA LEU A 59 12.70 10.64 -11.51
C LEU A 59 12.85 11.43 -10.21
N SER A 60 12.88 12.76 -10.33
CA SER A 60 12.68 13.63 -9.18
C SER A 60 11.20 13.70 -8.80
N ASN A 61 10.89 14.11 -7.57
CA ASN A 61 9.51 14.35 -7.15
C ASN A 61 8.79 15.36 -8.06
N PHE A 62 9.52 16.35 -8.59
CA PHE A 62 8.96 17.31 -9.54
C PHE A 62 8.53 16.64 -10.85
N GLN A 63 9.40 15.80 -11.43
CA GLN A 63 9.08 15.07 -12.66
C GLN A 63 7.95 14.06 -12.43
N TYR A 64 7.98 13.34 -11.30
CA TYR A 64 6.90 12.43 -10.94
C TYR A 64 5.58 13.16 -10.72
N GLY A 65 5.59 14.37 -10.14
CA GLY A 65 4.42 15.23 -10.00
C GLY A 65 3.72 15.52 -11.33
N SER A 66 4.46 15.85 -12.39
CA SER A 66 3.88 16.02 -13.72
C SER A 66 3.26 14.73 -14.28
N LEU A 67 3.85 13.57 -13.97
CA LEU A 67 3.26 12.28 -14.35
C LEU A 67 1.98 11.98 -13.56
N CYS A 68 1.92 12.36 -12.28
CA CYS A 68 0.71 12.27 -11.47
C CYS A 68 -0.43 13.12 -12.04
N GLU A 69 -0.14 14.33 -12.53
CA GLU A 69 -1.12 15.17 -13.22
C GLU A 69 -1.70 14.44 -14.45
N ILE A 70 -0.84 13.90 -15.32
CA ILE A 70 -1.27 13.15 -16.50
C ILE A 70 -2.11 11.93 -16.10
N MET A 71 -1.65 11.13 -15.13
CA MET A 71 -2.41 9.98 -14.61
C MET A 71 -3.78 10.39 -14.08
N GLY A 72 -3.84 11.52 -13.38
CA GLY A 72 -5.07 12.07 -12.80
C GLY A 72 -6.10 12.52 -13.83
N THR A 73 -5.69 12.83 -15.06
CA THR A 73 -6.61 13.19 -16.16
C THR A 73 -7.34 11.98 -16.77
N ALA A 74 -6.96 10.75 -16.42
CA ALA A 74 -7.63 9.56 -16.95
C ALA A 74 -9.10 9.52 -16.51
N ASN A 75 -10.01 9.14 -17.43
CA ASN A 75 -11.45 8.99 -17.17
C ASN A 75 -11.78 8.13 -15.93
N HIS A 76 -10.85 7.25 -15.54
CA HIS A 76 -10.83 6.60 -14.24
C HIS A 76 -9.46 6.85 -13.61
N MET A 77 -9.37 7.81 -12.69
CA MET A 77 -8.09 8.25 -12.10
C MET A 77 -7.29 7.07 -11.51
N GLU A 78 -8.00 6.14 -10.87
CA GLU A 78 -7.39 4.97 -10.21
C GLU A 78 -6.83 3.97 -11.22
N LEU A 79 -7.40 3.89 -12.43
CA LEU A 79 -6.97 2.94 -13.45
C LEU A 79 -5.53 3.22 -13.91
N ALA A 80 -5.21 4.48 -14.18
CA ALA A 80 -3.89 4.85 -14.69
C ALA A 80 -2.82 4.62 -13.64
N ALA A 81 -3.04 5.10 -12.41
CA ALA A 81 -2.11 4.92 -11.31
C ALA A 81 -1.93 3.44 -10.96
N GLU A 82 -3.01 2.66 -10.89
CA GLU A 82 -2.96 1.23 -10.56
C GLU A 82 -2.26 0.42 -11.65
N ALA A 83 -2.50 0.76 -12.93
CA ALA A 83 -1.84 0.11 -14.05
C ALA A 83 -0.31 0.32 -14.06
N MET A 84 0.19 1.40 -13.45
CA MET A 84 1.63 1.71 -13.37
C MET A 84 2.25 1.41 -12.00
N ASN A 85 1.50 0.76 -11.09
CA ASN A 85 1.90 0.50 -9.70
C ASN A 85 2.23 1.77 -8.90
N CYS A 86 1.44 2.81 -9.15
CA CYS A 86 1.56 4.16 -8.59
C CYS A 86 0.33 4.57 -7.76
N ALA A 87 -0.59 3.65 -7.51
CA ALA A 87 -1.83 3.93 -6.78
C ALA A 87 -1.65 3.89 -5.26
N SER A 88 -2.48 4.68 -4.58
CA SER A 88 -2.69 4.55 -3.13
C SER A 88 -3.54 3.30 -2.83
N PRO A 89 -3.48 2.77 -1.58
CA PRO A 89 -2.58 3.15 -0.49
C PRO A 89 -1.16 2.58 -0.61
N ASP A 90 -0.87 1.79 -1.65
CA ASP A 90 0.34 0.98 -1.74
C ASP A 90 1.63 1.79 -1.84
N THR A 91 1.67 2.89 -2.59
CA THR A 91 2.88 3.72 -2.72
C THR A 91 3.41 4.21 -1.36
N GLY A 92 2.53 4.74 -0.50
CA GLY A 92 2.89 5.19 0.84
C GLY A 92 3.30 4.04 1.77
N ASN A 93 2.63 2.89 1.64
CA ASN A 93 2.98 1.69 2.41
C ASN A 93 4.34 1.10 1.99
N MET A 94 4.58 1.01 0.68
CA MET A 94 5.87 0.59 0.12
C MET A 94 6.99 1.54 0.56
N GLU A 95 6.76 2.86 0.56
CA GLU A 95 7.73 3.83 1.06
C GLU A 95 8.03 3.61 2.56
N THR A 96 6.99 3.38 3.36
CA THR A 96 7.14 3.10 4.81
C THR A 96 8.02 1.87 5.04
N ILE A 97 7.75 0.77 4.34
CA ILE A 97 8.54 -0.47 4.45
C ILE A 97 9.97 -0.27 3.91
N ALA A 98 10.14 0.49 2.82
CA ALA A 98 11.44 0.80 2.25
C ALA A 98 12.34 1.55 3.24
N ARG A 99 11.78 2.53 3.95
CA ARG A 99 12.53 3.38 4.90
C ARG A 99 12.77 2.70 6.25
N PHE A 100 11.75 2.03 6.79
CA PHE A 100 11.75 1.61 8.19
C PHE A 100 11.67 0.11 8.41
N GLY A 101 11.38 -0.68 7.35
CA GLY A 101 11.30 -2.13 7.45
C GLY A 101 12.67 -2.79 7.63
N THR A 102 12.70 -3.91 8.36
CA THR A 102 13.88 -4.79 8.38
C THR A 102 14.12 -5.42 7.02
N GLN A 103 15.30 -6.00 6.79
CA GLN A 103 15.56 -6.67 5.51
C GLN A 103 14.57 -7.81 5.27
N GLU A 104 14.22 -8.59 6.30
CA GLU A 104 13.24 -9.66 6.21
C GLU A 104 11.85 -9.13 5.84
N GLN A 105 11.44 -7.99 6.41
CA GLN A 105 10.16 -7.36 6.07
C GLN A 105 10.15 -6.83 4.63
N LYS A 106 11.28 -6.26 4.18
CA LYS A 106 11.45 -5.76 2.82
C LYS A 106 11.40 -6.90 1.79
N GLU A 107 12.10 -8.00 2.05
CA GLU A 107 12.04 -9.20 1.20
C GLU A 107 10.62 -9.80 1.17
N ARG A 108 9.97 -9.92 2.33
CA ARG A 108 8.66 -10.54 2.45
C ARG A 108 7.53 -9.70 1.86
N TRP A 109 7.60 -8.38 1.98
CA TRP A 109 6.46 -7.50 1.68
C TRP A 109 6.77 -6.47 0.61
N LEU A 110 7.91 -5.77 0.69
CA LEU A 110 8.23 -4.71 -0.26
C LEU A 110 8.47 -5.26 -1.67
N LYS A 111 9.25 -6.34 -1.82
CA LYS A 111 9.48 -6.94 -3.15
C LYS A 111 8.17 -7.38 -3.83
N PRO A 112 7.28 -8.18 -3.19
CA PRO A 112 6.01 -8.53 -3.81
C PRO A 112 5.10 -7.33 -4.15
N LEU A 113 5.12 -6.26 -3.36
CA LEU A 113 4.40 -5.02 -3.67
C LEU A 113 5.01 -4.30 -4.88
N LEU A 114 6.34 -4.18 -4.96
CA LEU A 114 7.04 -3.59 -6.10
C LEU A 114 6.84 -4.40 -7.39
N ASP A 115 6.68 -5.72 -7.28
CA ASP A 115 6.37 -6.61 -8.41
C ASP A 115 4.88 -6.54 -8.85
N GLY A 116 4.02 -5.92 -8.02
CA GLY A 116 2.57 -5.88 -8.17
C GLY A 116 1.87 -7.22 -7.98
N ARG A 117 2.49 -8.15 -7.22
CA ARG A 117 1.92 -9.48 -6.93
C ARG A 117 0.93 -9.47 -5.78
N ILE A 118 1.09 -8.53 -4.85
CA ILE A 118 0.17 -8.30 -3.73
C ILE A 118 -0.19 -6.82 -3.66
N ARG A 119 -1.22 -6.53 -2.88
CA ARG A 119 -1.65 -5.20 -2.45
C ARG A 119 -1.48 -5.09 -0.94
N SER A 120 -1.56 -3.86 -0.44
CA SER A 120 -1.57 -3.53 0.97
C SER A 120 -2.72 -2.60 1.31
N CYS A 121 -2.94 -2.41 2.61
CA CYS A 121 -3.84 -1.39 3.12
C CYS A 121 -3.23 -0.68 4.34
N PHE A 122 -3.75 0.50 4.67
CA PHE A 122 -3.33 1.29 5.82
C PHE A 122 -4.51 1.52 6.76
N ALA A 123 -4.32 1.21 8.04
CA ALA A 123 -5.37 1.27 9.05
C ALA A 123 -4.97 2.24 10.17
N MET A 124 -5.40 3.50 10.01
CA MET A 124 -5.19 4.57 11.00
C MET A 124 -6.51 5.06 11.60
N THR A 125 -7.51 5.38 10.79
CA THR A 125 -8.74 6.03 11.24
C THR A 125 -9.59 5.11 12.11
N GLU A 126 -10.04 5.61 13.26
CA GLU A 126 -10.91 4.94 14.22
C GLU A 126 -12.29 5.60 14.26
N PRO A 127 -13.39 4.84 14.38
CA PRO A 127 -14.73 5.41 14.46
C PRO A 127 -15.03 6.07 15.82
N GLY A 128 -14.30 5.71 16.88
CA GLY A 128 -14.57 6.16 18.26
C GLY A 128 -13.92 7.48 18.64
N VAL A 129 -13.05 8.04 17.81
CA VAL A 129 -12.24 9.23 18.12
C VAL A 129 -12.00 10.10 16.89
N ALA A 130 -11.77 11.40 17.10
CA ALA A 130 -11.38 12.34 16.05
C ALA A 130 -9.94 12.03 15.58
N SER A 131 -9.83 11.17 14.58
CA SER A 131 -8.56 10.57 14.12
C SER A 131 -7.68 11.51 13.28
N SER A 132 -8.14 12.73 12.98
CA SER A 132 -7.33 13.76 12.32
C SER A 132 -6.18 14.23 13.21
N ASP A 133 -6.39 14.25 14.53
CA ASP A 133 -5.31 14.32 15.51
C ASP A 133 -4.89 12.88 15.85
N ALA A 134 -3.70 12.51 15.38
CA ALA A 134 -3.15 11.17 15.55
C ALA A 134 -2.91 10.79 17.03
N THR A 135 -2.85 11.77 17.94
CA THR A 135 -2.69 11.51 19.38
C THR A 135 -3.95 10.93 20.02
N ASN A 136 -5.11 11.06 19.38
CA ASN A 136 -6.37 10.47 19.83
C ASN A 136 -6.49 8.96 19.54
N ILE A 137 -5.61 8.39 18.71
CA ILE A 137 -5.64 6.97 18.34
C ILE A 137 -5.57 6.10 19.60
N SER A 138 -6.55 5.21 19.74
CA SER A 138 -6.81 4.46 20.98
C SER A 138 -6.63 2.95 20.84
N ALA A 139 -6.57 2.41 19.62
CA ALA A 139 -6.34 0.98 19.41
C ALA A 139 -5.02 0.53 20.05
N SER A 140 -5.07 -0.48 20.90
CA SER A 140 -3.94 -0.91 21.72
C SER A 140 -3.05 -1.91 21.01
N ILE A 141 -1.75 -1.80 21.26
CA ILE A 141 -0.71 -2.74 20.85
C ILE A 141 0.09 -3.08 22.11
N VAL A 142 -0.02 -4.31 22.59
CA VAL A 142 0.62 -4.77 23.83
C VAL A 142 1.53 -5.95 23.52
N ARG A 143 2.74 -5.98 24.09
CA ARG A 143 3.65 -7.12 23.96
C ARG A 143 3.21 -8.23 24.92
N ASP A 144 2.95 -9.43 24.39
CA ASP A 144 2.80 -10.66 25.17
C ASP A 144 4.19 -11.29 25.30
N GLU A 145 4.89 -11.01 26.40
CA GLU A 145 6.25 -11.49 26.64
C GLU A 145 6.34 -13.02 26.73
N ALA A 146 5.28 -13.68 27.20
CA ALA A 146 5.25 -15.14 27.30
C ALA A 146 5.26 -15.82 25.92
N LYS A 147 4.68 -15.16 24.90
CA LYS A 147 4.64 -15.64 23.51
C LYS A 147 5.67 -14.98 22.61
N GLY A 148 6.28 -13.89 23.05
CA GLY A 148 7.16 -13.08 22.22
C GLY A 148 6.43 -12.34 21.09
N GLU A 149 5.12 -12.15 21.17
CA GLU A 149 4.25 -11.60 20.12
C GLU A 149 3.61 -10.27 20.54
N TYR A 150 2.98 -9.55 19.60
CA TYR A 150 2.15 -8.38 19.91
C TYR A 150 0.66 -8.73 19.78
N VAL A 151 -0.13 -8.33 20.77
CA VAL A 151 -1.59 -8.41 20.75
C VAL A 151 -2.15 -7.04 20.39
N ILE A 152 -2.99 -7.00 19.35
CA ILE A 152 -3.60 -5.78 18.83
C ILE A 152 -5.11 -5.82 19.07
N ASN A 153 -5.67 -4.79 19.70
CA ASN A 153 -7.11 -4.65 19.92
C ASN A 153 -7.61 -3.25 19.58
N GLY A 154 -8.64 -3.16 18.74
CA GLY A 154 -9.26 -1.88 18.39
C GLY A 154 -10.20 -1.96 17.20
N ARG A 155 -10.78 -0.82 16.83
CA ARG A 155 -11.68 -0.69 15.68
C ARG A 155 -11.10 0.30 14.69
N LYS A 156 -10.97 -0.10 13.42
CA LYS A 156 -10.52 0.77 12.32
C LYS A 156 -11.57 0.80 11.21
N TRP A 157 -11.66 1.91 10.48
CA TRP A 157 -12.52 2.06 9.32
C TRP A 157 -11.85 2.92 8.24
N TRP A 158 -12.50 3.04 7.07
CA TRP A 158 -11.93 3.70 5.88
C TRP A 158 -10.63 3.05 5.38
N ILE A 159 -10.56 1.72 5.48
CA ILE A 159 -9.37 0.94 5.10
C ILE A 159 -9.45 0.59 3.61
N THR A 160 -9.05 1.52 2.75
CA THR A 160 -9.05 1.34 1.29
C THR A 160 -8.29 0.08 0.89
N GLY A 161 -8.91 -0.76 0.05
CA GLY A 161 -8.29 -1.96 -0.51
C GLY A 161 -8.33 -3.21 0.39
N ALA A 162 -8.74 -3.10 1.66
CA ALA A 162 -8.71 -4.23 2.60
C ALA A 162 -9.54 -5.45 2.16
N GLY A 163 -10.64 -5.23 1.42
CA GLY A 163 -11.48 -6.32 0.90
C GLY A 163 -10.88 -7.09 -0.28
N SER A 164 -9.79 -6.59 -0.89
CA SER A 164 -9.19 -7.25 -2.05
C SER A 164 -8.53 -8.57 -1.69
N LEU A 165 -8.74 -9.60 -2.53
CA LEU A 165 -8.01 -10.86 -2.39
C LEU A 165 -6.50 -10.70 -2.54
N HIS A 166 -6.05 -9.64 -3.20
CA HIS A 166 -4.64 -9.32 -3.35
C HIS A 166 -4.06 -8.61 -2.11
N CYS A 167 -4.89 -8.08 -1.20
CA CYS A 167 -4.42 -7.39 0.00
C CYS A 167 -3.83 -8.40 1.00
N LYS A 168 -2.50 -8.45 1.11
CA LYS A 168 -1.80 -9.44 1.96
C LYS A 168 -1.12 -8.85 3.19
N ILE A 169 -1.02 -7.52 3.27
CA ILE A 169 -0.42 -6.82 4.41
C ILE A 169 -1.21 -5.56 4.75
N CYS A 170 -1.42 -5.34 6.04
CA CYS A 170 -1.97 -4.11 6.59
C CYS A 170 -0.89 -3.41 7.40
N ILE A 171 -0.60 -2.15 7.09
CA ILE A 171 0.16 -1.28 7.99
C ILE A 171 -0.83 -0.68 8.98
N PHE A 172 -0.67 -1.01 10.26
CA PHE A 172 -1.59 -0.64 11.33
C PHE A 172 -0.97 0.41 12.25
N MET A 173 -1.70 1.49 12.51
CA MET A 173 -1.32 2.48 13.51
C MET A 173 -2.12 2.27 14.80
N GLY A 174 -1.42 2.12 15.92
CA GLY A 174 -2.02 1.97 17.24
C GLY A 174 -1.08 2.49 18.32
N ARG A 175 -1.59 2.53 19.55
CA ARG A 175 -0.88 2.99 20.73
C ARG A 175 -0.20 1.81 21.41
N THR A 176 1.12 1.88 21.54
CA THR A 176 1.88 0.98 22.42
C THR A 176 1.74 1.45 23.86
N ALA A 177 1.68 0.52 24.82
CA ALA A 177 1.83 0.89 26.23
C ALA A 177 3.16 1.64 26.41
N ALA A 178 3.16 2.73 27.18
CA ALA A 178 4.42 3.34 27.59
C ALA A 178 5.19 2.29 28.40
N ALA A 179 6.50 2.13 28.13
CA ALA A 179 7.34 1.30 28.98
C ALA A 179 7.22 1.81 30.43
N GLY A 180 6.53 1.06 31.29
CA GLY A 180 6.31 1.42 32.71
C GLY A 180 4.90 1.87 33.10
N ALA A 181 3.89 1.81 32.23
CA ALA A 181 2.50 1.90 32.69
C ALA A 181 2.05 0.54 33.23
N GLU A 182 2.24 0.34 34.53
CA GLU A 182 1.67 -0.81 35.26
C GLU A 182 0.14 -0.84 35.10
N THR A 183 -0.37 -2.07 34.96
CA THR A 183 -1.79 -2.42 34.85
C THR A 183 -2.61 -2.02 36.06
#